data_AF-A0A959V3A5-F1
#
_entry.id   AF-A0A959V3A5-F1
#
_cell.length_a   1.000
_cell.length_b   1.000
_cell.length_c   1.000
_cell.angle_alpha   90.00
_cell.angle_beta   90.00
_cell.angle_gamma   90.00
#
_symmetry.space_group_name_H-M   'P 1'
#
loop_
_entity.id
_entity.type
_entity.pdbx_description
1 polymer ?
#
loop_
_entity_poly.entity_id
_entity_poly.type
_entity_poly.pdbx_seq_one_letter_code
_entity_poly.pdbx_strand_id
1 'polypeptide(L)'
;LAFSGRREGEQVRLEWVTASEQDNDYFTLERSADGADFTPIATVDGAGTSFETLYYTEPDRAPLAGWNYYRLWQTDFDGTTTVSPVVAVWMPAGADTPLTLQWDAERLVALHGQVPGGHWTLLDATGRILREGVLQQEHRLELGIGDLPPGTYLLRLSDGRNAESARFVR
;
A
#
# COMPACT_ATOMS: atom_id res chain seq x y z
N LEU A 1 5.22 -22.37 -6.57
CA LEU A 1 4.92 -20.98 -6.97
C LEU A 1 5.90 -20.04 -6.27
N ALA A 2 6.58 -19.16 -7.01
CA ALA A 2 7.30 -18.02 -6.43
C ALA A 2 6.73 -16.72 -6.99
N PHE A 3 6.40 -15.77 -6.12
CA PHE A 3 5.74 -14.51 -6.46
C PHE A 3 6.59 -13.33 -5.96
N SER A 4 6.70 -12.30 -6.79
CA SER A 4 7.51 -11.12 -6.52
C SER A 4 6.91 -9.87 -7.16
N GLY A 5 7.29 -8.71 -6.65
CA GLY A 5 6.81 -7.43 -7.13
C GLY A 5 7.91 -6.39 -7.02
N ARG A 6 7.99 -5.52 -8.01
CA ARG A 6 8.95 -4.40 -8.01
C ARG A 6 8.32 -3.17 -8.64
N ARG A 7 8.69 -2.01 -8.11
CA ARG A 7 8.31 -0.72 -8.70
C ARG A 7 9.02 -0.53 -10.04
N GLU A 8 8.28 -0.10 -11.06
CA GLU A 8 8.78 0.33 -12.37
C GLU A 8 8.13 1.67 -12.72
N GLY A 9 8.81 2.79 -12.45
CA GLY A 9 8.23 4.12 -12.65
C GLY A 9 7.07 4.38 -11.69
N GLU A 10 5.87 4.60 -12.24
CA GLU A 10 4.61 4.83 -11.53
C GLU A 10 3.73 3.58 -11.40
N GLN A 11 4.20 2.43 -11.90
CA GLN A 11 3.51 1.14 -11.80
C GLN A 11 4.29 0.14 -10.93
N VAL A 12 3.63 -0.94 -10.53
CA VAL A 12 4.28 -2.11 -9.92
C VAL A 12 4.21 -3.27 -10.90
N ARG A 13 5.37 -3.81 -11.30
CA ARG A 13 5.45 -5.03 -12.09
C ARG A 13 5.43 -6.23 -11.15
N LEU A 14 4.43 -7.09 -11.30
CA LEU A 14 4.24 -8.29 -10.51
C LEU A 14 4.57 -9.50 -11.39
N GLU A 15 5.34 -10.42 -10.84
CA GLU A 15 5.87 -11.57 -11.56
C GLU A 15 5.72 -12.82 -10.71
N TRP A 16 5.30 -13.91 -11.34
CA TRP A 16 5.35 -15.23 -10.72
C TRP A 16 5.85 -16.30 -11.66
N VAL A 17 6.33 -17.38 -11.04
CA VAL A 17 6.77 -18.59 -11.71
C VAL A 17 6.12 -19.81 -11.07
N THR A 18 5.56 -20.68 -11.91
CA THR A 18 5.11 -22.03 -11.57
C THR A 18 6.14 -23.02 -12.11
N ALA A 19 6.54 -24.00 -11.29
CA ALA A 19 7.45 -25.06 -11.75
C ALA A 19 6.71 -26.14 -12.56
N SER A 20 5.42 -26.30 -12.25
CA SER A 20 4.41 -27.09 -12.97
C SER A 20 3.04 -26.58 -12.52
N GLU A 21 2.02 -26.86 -13.32
CA GLU A 21 0.62 -26.57 -13.05
C GLU A 21 -0.18 -27.86 -13.23
N GLN A 22 -1.13 -28.10 -12.34
CA GLN A 22 -2.04 -29.24 -12.40
C GLN A 22 -3.45 -28.68 -12.29
N ASP A 23 -4.24 -28.83 -13.35
CA ASP A 23 -5.62 -28.36 -13.41
C ASP A 23 -5.85 -26.89 -13.01
N ASN A 24 -4.83 -26.04 -13.20
CA ASN A 24 -4.88 -24.62 -12.86
C ASN A 24 -5.76 -23.85 -13.85
N ASP A 25 -6.89 -23.33 -13.38
CA ASP A 25 -7.83 -22.56 -14.18
C ASP A 25 -7.32 -21.12 -14.34
N TYR A 26 -7.06 -20.43 -13.22
CA TYR A 26 -6.60 -19.04 -13.24
C TYR A 26 -5.88 -18.60 -11.97
N PHE A 27 -5.15 -17.51 -12.10
CA PHE A 27 -4.61 -16.73 -11.01
C PHE A 27 -5.45 -15.51 -10.71
N THR A 28 -5.68 -15.19 -9.44
CA THR A 28 -6.25 -13.90 -9.01
C THR A 28 -5.20 -13.10 -8.27
N LEU A 29 -4.87 -11.94 -8.82
CA LEU A 29 -3.97 -10.99 -8.20
C LEU A 29 -4.77 -10.01 -7.36
N GLU A 30 -4.39 -9.88 -6.09
CA GLU A 30 -5.03 -8.95 -5.16
C GLU A 30 -4.03 -7.95 -4.60
N ARG A 31 -4.54 -6.76 -4.26
CA ARG A 31 -3.79 -5.67 -3.64
C ARG A 31 -4.47 -5.18 -2.37
N SER A 32 -3.67 -4.79 -1.40
CA SER A 32 -4.10 -4.19 -0.14
C SER A 32 -3.25 -2.94 0.18
N ALA A 33 -3.86 -1.97 0.84
CA ALA A 33 -3.19 -0.78 1.35
C ALA A 33 -2.57 -0.99 2.75
N ASP A 34 -3.10 -1.95 3.51
CA ASP A 34 -2.78 -2.18 4.92
C ASP A 34 -2.24 -3.59 5.22
N GLY A 35 -2.24 -4.46 4.20
CA GLY A 35 -1.83 -5.86 4.32
C GLY A 35 -2.88 -6.76 4.98
N ALA A 36 -4.09 -6.26 5.23
CA ALA A 36 -5.20 -7.00 5.82
C ALA A 36 -6.37 -7.11 4.85
N ASP A 37 -6.85 -5.98 4.32
CA ASP A 37 -7.99 -5.93 3.41
C ASP A 37 -7.50 -5.93 1.96
N PHE A 38 -7.69 -7.05 1.27
CA PHE A 38 -7.25 -7.26 -0.11
C PHE A 38 -8.42 -7.13 -1.08
N THR A 39 -8.18 -6.46 -2.21
CA THR A 39 -9.12 -6.31 -3.32
C THR A 39 -8.51 -6.92 -4.59
N PRO A 40 -9.26 -7.70 -5.38
CA PRO A 40 -8.79 -8.20 -6.67
C PRO A 40 -8.53 -7.06 -7.65
N ILE A 41 -7.39 -7.11 -8.32
CA ILE A 41 -6.97 -6.13 -9.33
C ILE A 41 -6.76 -6.72 -10.71
N ALA A 42 -6.53 -8.05 -10.81
CA ALA A 42 -6.47 -8.75 -12.09
C ALA A 42 -6.78 -10.25 -11.93
N THR A 43 -7.23 -10.86 -13.01
CA THR A 43 -7.32 -12.31 -13.18
C THR A 43 -6.52 -12.69 -14.41
N VAL A 44 -5.68 -13.71 -14.31
CA VAL A 44 -4.81 -14.17 -15.39
C VAL A 44 -5.00 -15.66 -15.58
N ASP A 45 -5.32 -16.07 -16.81
CA ASP A 45 -5.56 -17.49 -17.13
C ASP A 45 -4.34 -18.36 -16.77
N GLY A 46 -4.61 -19.51 -16.17
CA GLY A 46 -3.64 -20.58 -15.96
C GLY A 46 -3.40 -21.37 -17.24
N ALA A 47 -2.41 -22.26 -17.22
CA ALA A 47 -2.14 -23.15 -18.35
C ALA A 47 -2.90 -24.48 -18.27
N GLY A 48 -3.83 -24.64 -17.32
CA GLY A 48 -4.45 -25.93 -17.01
C GLY A 48 -3.43 -26.88 -16.40
N THR A 49 -3.05 -27.92 -17.15
CA THR A 49 -1.98 -28.85 -16.76
C THR A 49 -0.73 -28.60 -17.58
N SER A 50 0.36 -28.24 -16.90
CA SER A 50 1.68 -28.02 -17.49
C SER A 50 2.77 -28.67 -16.64
N PHE A 51 3.67 -29.41 -17.28
CA PHE A 51 4.88 -29.94 -16.62
C PHE A 51 6.10 -29.05 -16.83
N GLU A 52 5.94 -27.94 -17.55
CA GLU A 52 7.00 -26.97 -17.83
C GLU A 52 6.96 -25.82 -16.83
N THR A 53 8.12 -25.21 -16.60
CA THR A 53 8.21 -23.97 -15.84
C THR A 53 7.59 -22.82 -16.65
N LEU A 54 6.58 -22.16 -16.11
CA LEU A 54 5.90 -21.04 -16.76
C LEU A 54 6.16 -19.73 -16.00
N TYR A 55 6.29 -18.65 -16.77
CA TYR A 55 6.59 -17.31 -16.28
C TYR A 55 5.47 -16.36 -16.64
N TYR A 56 4.97 -15.64 -15.64
CA TYR A 56 3.86 -14.72 -15.78
C TYR A 56 4.28 -13.32 -15.35
N THR A 57 3.60 -12.31 -15.89
CA THR A 57 3.81 -10.91 -15.53
C THR A 57 2.51 -10.17 -15.66
N GLU A 58 2.13 -9.44 -14.61
CA GLU A 58 0.99 -8.53 -14.64
C GLU A 58 1.38 -7.18 -14.00
N PRO A 59 1.24 -6.05 -14.71
CA PRO A 59 1.50 -4.75 -14.14
C PRO A 59 0.27 -4.19 -13.42
N ASP A 60 0.45 -3.80 -12.16
CA ASP A 60 -0.45 -2.86 -11.51
C ASP A 60 -0.12 -1.43 -12.00
N ARG A 61 -0.95 -0.92 -12.90
CA ARG A 61 -0.77 0.40 -13.56
C ARG A 61 -1.22 1.59 -12.72
N ALA A 62 -1.94 1.34 -11.63
CA ALA A 62 -2.45 2.39 -10.76
C ALA A 62 -2.29 1.97 -9.29
N PRO A 63 -1.04 1.71 -8.83
CA PRO A 63 -0.79 1.35 -7.45
C PRO A 63 -1.13 2.52 -6.54
N LEU A 64 -1.45 2.21 -5.29
CA LEU A 64 -1.70 3.22 -4.27
C LEU A 64 -0.39 3.94 -3.94
N ALA A 65 -0.48 5.18 -3.46
CA ALA A 65 0.67 5.79 -2.81
C ALA A 65 1.00 5.00 -1.52
N GLY A 66 2.29 4.91 -1.20
CA GLY A 66 2.80 4.24 -0.01
C GLY A 66 2.98 2.74 -0.19
N TRP A 67 2.76 1.98 0.89
CA TRP A 67 2.88 0.53 0.86
C TRP A 67 1.70 -0.08 0.11
N ASN A 68 2.04 -0.91 -0.88
CA ASN A 68 1.11 -1.78 -1.57
C ASN A 68 1.49 -3.21 -1.26
N TYR A 69 0.55 -3.96 -0.72
CA TYR A 69 0.71 -5.37 -0.39
C TYR A 69 -0.02 -6.19 -1.43
N TYR A 70 0.68 -7.14 -2.04
CA TYR A 70 0.14 -8.00 -3.09
C TYR A 70 0.17 -9.44 -2.66
N ARG A 71 -0.85 -10.20 -3.07
CA ARG A 71 -0.84 -11.66 -2.99
C ARG A 71 -1.46 -12.22 -4.26
N LEU A 72 -1.07 -13.45 -4.57
CA LEU A 72 -1.54 -14.18 -5.74
C LEU A 72 -2.27 -15.43 -5.27
N TRP A 73 -3.51 -15.58 -5.71
CA TRP A 73 -4.24 -16.83 -5.61
C TRP A 73 -4.07 -17.62 -6.89
N GLN A 74 -3.90 -18.93 -6.76
CA GLN A 74 -4.09 -19.90 -7.83
C GLN A 74 -5.41 -20.63 -7.56
N THR A 75 -6.24 -20.79 -8.59
CA THR A 75 -7.53 -21.51 -8.51
C THR A 75 -7.54 -22.61 -9.56
N ASP A 76 -7.76 -23.84 -9.12
CA ASP A 76 -7.87 -25.00 -9.99
C ASP A 76 -9.31 -25.14 -10.53
N PHE A 77 -9.53 -25.95 -11.58
CA PHE A 77 -10.85 -26.13 -12.21
C PHE A 77 -11.95 -26.66 -11.28
N ASP A 78 -11.58 -27.30 -10.18
CA ASP A 78 -12.51 -27.78 -9.15
C ASP A 78 -12.81 -26.74 -8.07
N GLY A 79 -12.21 -25.55 -8.17
CA GLY A 79 -12.33 -24.45 -7.22
C GLY A 79 -11.35 -24.52 -6.04
N THR A 80 -10.43 -25.49 -6.01
CA THR A 80 -9.36 -25.54 -5.02
C THR A 80 -8.44 -24.34 -5.18
N THR A 81 -8.14 -23.66 -4.06
CA THR A 81 -7.33 -22.44 -4.09
C THR A 81 -6.08 -22.54 -3.24
N THR A 82 -4.98 -21.99 -3.72
CA THR A 82 -3.76 -21.75 -2.93
C THR A 82 -3.33 -20.29 -3.03
N VAL A 83 -2.70 -19.75 -1.98
CA VAL A 83 -2.28 -18.35 -1.93
C VAL A 83 -0.78 -18.23 -1.73
N SER A 84 -0.17 -17.27 -2.40
CA SER A 84 1.24 -16.92 -2.21
C SER A 84 1.48 -16.22 -0.86
N PRO A 85 2.73 -16.15 -0.39
CA PRO A 85 3.14 -15.13 0.57
C PRO A 85 2.82 -13.72 0.05
N VAL A 86 2.61 -12.78 0.97
CA VAL A 86 2.39 -11.37 0.66
C VAL A 86 3.71 -10.70 0.27
N VAL A 87 3.69 -9.91 -0.81
CA VAL A 87 4.82 -9.08 -1.26
C VAL A 87 4.47 -7.61 -1.06
N ALA A 88 5.35 -6.85 -0.42
CA ALA A 88 5.18 -5.42 -0.21
C ALA A 88 6.04 -4.60 -1.18
N VAL A 89 5.44 -3.62 -1.85
CA VAL A 89 6.14 -2.67 -2.72
C VAL A 89 5.77 -1.25 -2.31
N TRP A 90 6.77 -0.41 -2.13
CA TRP A 90 6.59 1.00 -1.82
C TRP A 90 6.48 1.85 -3.09
N MET A 91 5.42 2.66 -3.18
CA MET A 91 5.23 3.69 -4.18
C MET A 91 5.34 5.08 -3.54
N PRO A 92 6.21 5.97 -4.03
CA PRO A 92 6.22 7.35 -3.53
C PRO A 92 4.91 8.05 -3.89
N ALA A 93 4.44 8.94 -3.03
CA ALA A 93 3.37 9.86 -3.39
C ALA A 93 3.87 10.82 -4.49
N GLY A 94 3.06 11.09 -5.51
CA GLY A 94 3.29 12.17 -6.48
C GLY A 94 2.81 13.52 -5.92
N ALA A 95 3.16 14.63 -6.59
CA ALA A 95 2.84 15.99 -6.15
C ALA A 95 1.34 16.26 -5.89
N ASP A 96 0.45 15.57 -6.60
CA ASP A 96 -1.01 15.69 -6.47
C ASP A 96 -1.63 14.67 -5.49
N THR A 97 -0.81 13.91 -4.77
CA THR A 97 -1.33 12.88 -3.85
C THR A 97 -1.99 13.53 -2.64
N PRO A 98 -3.26 13.23 -2.35
CA PRO A 98 -3.91 13.75 -1.16
C PRO A 98 -3.26 13.20 0.11
N LEU A 99 -3.35 13.96 1.19
CA LEU A 99 -2.94 13.51 2.52
C LEU A 99 -3.73 12.27 2.93
N THR A 100 -3.04 11.13 3.00
CA THR A 100 -3.58 9.86 3.49
C THR A 100 -2.83 9.42 4.73
N LEU A 101 -3.55 8.82 5.68
CA LEU A 101 -3.02 8.36 6.95
C LEU A 101 -3.16 6.85 7.06
N GLN A 102 -2.09 6.20 7.47
CA GLN A 102 -2.06 4.81 7.89
C GLN A 102 -1.49 4.77 9.31
N TRP A 103 -2.12 4.04 10.23
CA TRP A 103 -1.63 3.98 11.60
C TRP A 103 -1.90 2.65 12.27
N ASP A 104 -1.07 2.34 13.27
CA ASP A 104 -1.24 1.25 14.22
C ASP A 104 -1.20 1.80 15.66
N ALA A 105 -1.01 0.92 16.65
CA ALA A 105 -0.96 1.33 18.05
C ALA A 105 0.22 2.27 18.38
N GLU A 106 1.32 2.19 17.63
CA GLU A 106 2.61 2.81 17.93
C GLU A 106 3.00 3.91 16.94
N ARG A 107 2.51 3.85 15.70
CA ARG A 107 3.00 4.67 14.58
C ARG A 107 1.87 5.20 13.71
N LEU A 108 2.06 6.42 13.23
CA LEU A 108 1.30 7.06 12.16
C LEU A 108 2.24 7.32 10.99
N VAL A 109 1.83 6.89 9.81
CA VAL A 109 2.46 7.20 8.53
C VAL A 109 1.50 8.08 7.74
N ALA A 110 1.97 9.26 7.35
CA ALA A 110 1.25 10.17 6.48
C ALA A 110 1.94 10.24 5.12
N LEU A 111 1.17 10.01 4.05
CA LEU A 111 1.62 10.17 2.67
C LEU A 111 1.02 11.44 2.11
N HIS A 112 1.81 12.22 1.37
CA HIS A 112 1.37 13.52 0.88
C HIS A 112 2.07 13.92 -0.41
N GLY A 113 1.40 14.75 -1.21
CA GLY A 113 2.01 15.38 -2.38
C GLY A 113 2.90 16.59 -2.07
N GLN A 114 2.83 17.13 -0.85
CA GLN A 114 3.59 18.32 -0.49
C GLN A 114 5.12 18.09 -0.49
N VAL A 115 5.84 19.10 -0.96
CA VAL A 115 7.31 19.14 -1.05
C VAL A 115 7.97 19.52 0.29
N PRO A 116 9.27 19.21 0.47
CA PRO A 116 10.02 19.48 1.71
C PRO A 116 10.00 20.95 2.08
N GLY A 117 9.98 21.23 3.39
CA GLY A 117 9.85 22.59 3.93
C GLY A 117 8.44 23.01 4.33
N GLY A 118 7.42 22.20 4.01
CA GLY A 118 6.09 22.35 4.61
C GLY A 118 6.08 22.08 6.12
N HIS A 119 5.14 22.69 6.84
CA HIS A 119 4.92 22.48 8.26
C HIS A 119 3.85 21.41 8.49
N TRP A 120 4.05 20.59 9.51
CA TRP A 120 3.05 19.65 9.99
C TRP A 120 2.65 19.97 11.43
N THR A 121 1.39 19.73 11.77
CA THR A 121 0.84 19.93 13.11
C THR A 121 -0.09 18.78 13.47
N LEU A 122 0.13 18.15 14.62
CA LEU A 122 -0.73 17.14 15.20
C LEU A 122 -1.58 17.76 16.33
N LEU A 123 -2.89 17.63 16.21
CA LEU A 123 -3.88 18.25 17.08
C LEU A 123 -4.75 17.18 17.75
N ASP A 124 -5.19 17.43 18.99
CA ASP A 124 -6.29 16.66 19.58
C ASP A 124 -7.67 17.15 19.08
N ALA A 125 -8.73 16.48 19.51
CA ALA A 125 -10.11 16.80 19.15
C ALA A 125 -10.57 18.22 19.57
N THR A 126 -9.87 18.87 20.49
CA THR A 126 -10.16 20.25 20.92
C THR A 126 -9.40 21.30 20.10
N GLY A 127 -8.52 20.87 19.19
CA GLY A 127 -7.62 21.74 18.44
C GLY A 127 -6.36 22.13 19.19
N ARG A 128 -6.05 21.49 20.33
CA ARG A 128 -4.79 21.72 21.03
C ARG A 128 -3.65 21.08 20.24
N ILE A 129 -2.59 21.85 20.00
CA ILE A 129 -1.36 21.36 19.38
C ILE A 129 -0.67 20.40 20.36
N LEU A 130 -0.49 19.16 19.93
CA LEU A 130 0.27 18.15 20.64
C LEU A 130 1.72 18.15 20.17
N ARG A 131 1.93 18.24 18.85
CA ARG A 131 3.24 18.24 18.21
C ARG A 131 3.21 19.02 16.91
N GLU A 132 4.37 19.49 16.49
CA GLU A 132 4.56 20.15 15.19
C GLU A 132 6.00 19.98 14.71
N GLY A 133 6.23 20.26 13.43
CA GLY A 133 7.56 20.24 12.85
C GLY A 133 7.56 20.65 11.39
N VAL A 134 8.69 20.40 10.74
CA VAL A 134 8.91 20.64 9.30
C VAL A 134 9.08 19.29 8.61
N LEU A 135 8.50 19.14 7.42
CA LEU A 135 8.68 18.00 6.55
C LEU A 135 10.15 17.88 6.13
N GLN A 136 10.82 16.86 6.64
CA GLN A 136 12.23 16.54 6.35
C GLN A 136 12.39 15.62 5.14
N GLN A 137 11.37 14.83 4.83
CA GLN A 137 11.36 13.88 3.73
C GLN A 137 10.30 14.29 2.70
N GLU A 138 10.59 13.99 1.44
CA GLU A 138 9.61 14.08 0.38
C GLU A 138 8.55 13.01 0.61
N HIS A 139 7.28 13.39 0.43
CA HIS A 139 6.16 12.46 0.24
C HIS A 139 5.78 11.56 1.41
N ARG A 140 6.48 11.64 2.55
CA ARG A 140 6.25 10.81 3.72
C ARG A 140 6.59 11.53 5.01
N LEU A 141 5.71 11.40 6.00
CA LEU A 141 5.94 11.77 7.39
C LEU A 141 5.61 10.58 8.30
N GLU A 142 6.55 10.20 9.17
CA GLU A 142 6.32 9.19 10.20
C GLU A 142 6.34 9.83 11.59
N LEU A 143 5.35 9.50 12.41
CA LEU A 143 5.24 9.95 13.80
C LEU A 143 5.01 8.75 14.71
N GLY A 144 5.75 8.67 15.81
CA GLY A 144 5.41 7.75 16.91
C GLY A 144 4.18 8.27 17.66
N ILE A 145 3.13 7.47 17.78
CA ILE A 145 1.88 7.83 18.46
C ILE A 145 1.55 6.92 19.66
N GLY A 146 2.45 5.99 20.02
CA GLY A 146 2.26 5.04 21.12
C GLY A 146 1.95 5.66 22.48
N ASP A 147 2.44 6.87 22.72
CA ASP A 147 2.26 7.65 23.94
C ASP A 147 0.99 8.50 23.98
N LEU A 148 0.26 8.61 22.85
CA LEU A 148 -0.99 9.36 22.81
C LEU A 148 -2.12 8.57 23.46
N PRO A 149 -2.99 9.17 24.29
CA PRO A 149 -4.16 8.46 24.82
C PRO A 149 -5.13 8.01 23.70
N PRO A 150 -6.10 7.11 23.97
CA PRO A 150 -7.17 6.83 23.02
C PRO A 150 -7.97 8.10 22.74
N GLY A 151 -8.30 8.35 21.48
CA GLY A 151 -8.93 9.61 21.10
C GLY A 151 -8.92 9.92 19.60
N THR A 152 -9.58 11.01 19.24
CA THR A 152 -9.58 11.52 17.87
C THR A 152 -8.48 12.57 17.70
N TYR A 153 -7.73 12.45 16.62
CA TYR A 153 -6.60 13.30 16.30
C TYR A 153 -6.70 13.82 14.87
N LEU A 154 -6.14 15.00 14.63
CA LEU A 154 -6.03 15.61 13.30
C LEU A 154 -4.56 15.88 12.98
N LEU A 155 -4.09 15.34 11.86
CA LEU A 155 -2.81 15.76 11.28
C LEU A 155 -3.09 16.79 10.20
N ARG A 156 -2.43 17.94 10.29
CA ARG A 156 -2.47 19.00 9.28
C ARG A 156 -1.10 19.18 8.65
N LEU A 157 -1.05 19.29 7.33
CA LEU A 157 0.12 19.67 6.54
C LEU A 157 -0.15 21.04 5.90
N SER A 158 0.88 21.89 5.81
CA SER A 158 0.75 23.22 5.20
C SER A 158 2.09 23.70 4.63
N ASP A 159 2.10 24.17 3.39
CA ASP A 159 3.27 24.77 2.72
C ASP A 159 3.22 26.31 2.70
N GLY A 160 2.25 26.91 3.41
CA GLY A 160 2.01 28.35 3.46
C GLY A 160 1.08 28.88 2.37
N ARG A 161 0.79 28.07 1.33
CA ARG A 161 -0.21 28.38 0.29
C ARG A 161 -1.40 27.43 0.34
N ASN A 162 -1.11 26.15 0.52
CA ASN A 162 -2.05 25.06 0.61
C ASN A 162 -1.94 24.39 1.98
N ALA A 163 -3.07 23.96 2.51
CA ALA A 163 -3.12 23.15 3.71
C ALA A 163 -4.09 21.97 3.51
N GLU A 164 -3.64 20.79 3.93
CA GLU A 164 -4.42 19.57 3.93
C GLU A 164 -4.51 19.04 5.35
N SER A 165 -5.60 18.33 5.66
CA SER A 165 -5.77 17.73 6.97
C SER A 165 -6.47 16.40 6.86
N ALA A 166 -6.01 15.44 7.65
CA ALA A 166 -6.63 14.14 7.76
C ALA A 166 -6.78 13.76 9.24
N ARG A 167 -7.86 13.05 9.53
CA ARG A 167 -8.25 12.65 10.88
C ARG A 167 -7.96 11.16 11.07
N PHE A 168 -7.47 10.80 12.25
CA PHE A 168 -7.35 9.40 12.67
C PHE A 168 -7.87 9.22 14.10
N VAL A 169 -8.18 7.98 14.48
CA VAL A 169 -8.64 7.61 15.81
C VAL A 169 -7.68 6.57 16.35
N ARG A 170 -7.12 6.84 17.54
CA ARG A 170 -6.31 5.89 18.29
C ARG A 170 -7.17 5.14 19.30
#